data_AF-A0AA92DAJ8-F1
#
_entry.id   AF-A0AA92DAJ8-F1
#
_cell.length_a   1.000
_cell.length_b   1.000
_cell.length_c   1.000
_cell.angle_alpha   90.00
_cell.angle_beta   90.00
_cell.angle_gamma   90.00
#
_symmetry.space_group_name_H-M   'P 1'
#
loop_
_entity.id
_entity.type
_entity.pdbx_description
1 polymer ?
#
loop_
_entity_poly.entity_id
_entity_poly.type
_entity_poly.pdbx_seq_one_letter_code
_entity_poly.pdbx_strand_id
1 'polypeptide(L)' 'MKFVSFRSATTTRIGVLDGDAVIDLNALRPDIPADLTKALASGADLVAAGEGA' A
#
# COMPACT_ATOMS: atom_id res chain seq x y z
N MET A 1 8.30 4.52 8.59
CA MET A 1 7.43 3.85 7.61
C MET A 1 8.25 3.38 6.42
N LYS A 2 8.04 2.15 5.98
CA LYS A 2 8.68 1.60 4.76
C LYS A 2 7.60 1.03 3.87
N PHE A 3 7.40 1.63 2.70
CA PHE A 3 6.50 1.08 1.69
C PHE A 3 7.18 -0.10 0.99
N VAL A 4 6.43 -1.17 0.81
CA VAL A 4 6.88 -2.40 0.16
C VAL A 4 5.86 -2.84 -0.86
N SER A 5 6.35 -3.49 -1.92
CA SER A 5 5.49 -4.30 -2.78
C SER A 5 5.53 -5.74 -2.25
N PHE A 6 4.38 -6.35 -2.10
CA PHE A 6 4.25 -7.75 -1.71
C PHE A 6 3.26 -8.47 -2.63
N ARG A 7 3.34 -9.80 -2.66
CA ARG A 7 2.42 -10.61 -3.47
C ARG A 7 1.30 -11.14 -2.59
N SER A 8 0.06 -10.82 -2.97
CA SER A 8 -1.16 -11.37 -2.39
C SER A 8 -1.91 -12.12 -3.47
N ALA A 9 -2.08 -13.44 -3.28
CA ALA A 9 -2.54 -14.36 -4.31
C ALA A 9 -1.77 -14.13 -5.64
N THR A 10 -2.47 -13.71 -6.70
CA THR A 10 -1.91 -13.47 -8.04
C THR A 10 -1.53 -12.02 -8.30
N THR A 11 -1.74 -11.10 -7.34
CA THR A 11 -1.56 -9.66 -7.54
C THR A 11 -0.40 -9.12 -6.70
N THR A 12 0.43 -8.26 -7.31
CA THR A 12 1.42 -7.45 -6.58
C THR A 12 0.73 -6.20 -6.02
N ARG A 13 0.87 -5.97 -4.71
CA ARG A 13 0.15 -4.94 -3.98
C ARG A 13 1.12 -4.09 -3.16
N ILE A 14 0.76 -2.83 -2.92
CA ILE A 14 1.47 -1.92 -2.03
C ILE A 14 1.06 -2.17 -0.57
N GLY A 15 2.04 -2.20 0.31
CA GLY A 15 1.83 -2.26 1.76
C GLY A 15 2.85 -1.43 2.53
N VAL A 16 2.63 -1.34 3.84
CA VAL A 16 3.55 -0.72 4.80
C VAL A 16 4.13 -1.81 5.68
N LEU A 17 5.45 -1.84 5.82
CA LEU A 17 6.12 -2.71 6.77
C LEU A 17 6.05 -2.08 8.16
N ASP A 18 5.44 -2.80 9.11
CA ASP A 18 5.41 -2.50 10.54
C ASP A 18 5.95 -3.70 11.33
N GLY A 19 7.12 -3.53 11.95
CA GLY A 19 7.88 -4.65 12.50
C GLY A 19 8.14 -5.74 11.45
N ASP A 20 7.62 -6.94 11.72
CA ASP A 20 7.69 -8.10 10.83
C ASP A 20 6.40 -8.33 10.02
N ALA A 21 5.42 -7.42 10.13
CA ALA A 21 4.14 -7.51 9.43
C ALA A 21 4.07 -6.55 8.24
N VAL A 22 3.34 -6.96 7.21
CA VAL A 22 3.00 -6.09 6.07
C VAL A 22 1.52 -5.76 6.12
N ILE A 23 1.21 -4.48 6.24
CA ILE A 23 -0.16 -3.96 6.23
C ILE A 23 -0.54 -3.66 4.78
N ASP A 24 -1.59 -4.31 4.27
CA ASP A 24 -2.11 -4.09 2.93
C ASP A 24 -2.83 -2.74 2.84
N LEU A 25 -2.21 -1.79 2.15
CA LEU A 25 -2.71 -0.41 2.11
C LEU A 25 -4.04 -0.33 1.36
N ASN A 26 -4.22 -1.10 0.29
CA ASN A 26 -5.48 -1.10 -0.46
C ASN A 26 -6.60 -1.83 0.29
N ALA A 27 -6.29 -2.80 1.15
CA ALA A 27 -7.29 -3.41 2.02
C ALA A 27 -7.81 -2.43 3.08
N LEU A 28 -6.93 -1.61 3.65
CA LEU A 28 -7.28 -0.59 4.63
C LEU A 28 -7.92 0.66 3.98
N ARG A 29 -7.43 1.05 2.81
CA ARG A 29 -7.85 2.21 2.02
C ARG A 29 -8.17 1.80 0.58
N PRO A 30 -9.38 1.27 0.33
CA PRO A 30 -9.79 0.78 -1.00
C PRO A 30 -9.78 1.85 -2.09
N ASP A 31 -9.79 3.13 -1.70
CA ASP A 31 -9.64 4.28 -2.60
C ASP A 31 -8.23 4.39 -3.20
N ILE A 32 -7.22 3.78 -2.59
CA ILE A 32 -5.84 3.78 -3.08
C ILE A 32 -5.63 2.53 -3.94
N PRO A 33 -5.25 2.65 -5.22
CA PRO A 33 -4.96 1.49 -6.06
C PRO A 33 -3.93 0.54 -5.43
N ALA A 34 -4.18 -0.77 -5.51
CA ALA A 34 -3.25 -1.76 -4.97
C ALA A 34 -1.88 -1.76 -5.68
N ASP A 35 -1.86 -1.41 -6.98
CA ASP A 35 -0.63 -1.31 -7.76
C ASP A 35 0.09 0.01 -7.45
N LEU A 36 1.36 -0.07 -7.04
CA LEU A 36 2.17 1.10 -6.66
C LEU A 36 2.25 2.16 -7.76
N THR A 37 2.43 1.75 -9.01
CA THR A 37 2.55 2.68 -10.14
C THR A 37 1.23 3.42 -10.36
N LYS A 38 0.10 2.71 -10.28
CA LYS A 38 -1.24 3.33 -10.39
C LYS A 38 -1.55 4.26 -9.22
N ALA A 39 -1.14 3.91 -8.01
CA ALA A 39 -1.36 4.73 -6.82
C ALA A 39 -0.57 6.05 -6.88
N LEU A 40 0.69 6.00 -7.35
CA LEU A 40 1.49 7.22 -7.58
C LEU A 40 0.88 8.06 -8.72
N ALA A 41 0.47 7.42 -9.82
CA ALA A 41 -0.13 8.11 -10.95
C ALA A 41 -1.50 8.75 -10.62
N SER A 42 -2.24 8.20 -9.65
CA SER A 42 -3.52 8.79 -9.21
C SER A 42 -3.35 10.02 -8.32
N GLY A 43 -2.11 10.36 -7.92
CA GLY A 43 -1.84 11.43 -6.97
C GLY A 43 -2.29 11.11 -5.55
N ALA A 44 -2.42 9.82 -5.20
CA ALA A 44 -2.78 9.44 -3.85
C ALA A 44 -1.68 9.84 -2.85
N ASP A 45 -2.08 10.40 -1.71
CA ASP A 45 -1.16 10.67 -0.62
C ASP A 45 -0.84 9.38 0.14
N LEU A 46 0.17 8.66 -0.35
CA LEU A 46 0.61 7.41 0.24
C LEU A 46 1.19 7.60 1.65
N VAL A 47 1.78 8.77 1.92
CA VAL A 47 2.36 9.06 3.24
C VAL A 47 1.24 9.16 4.27
N ALA A 48 0.22 9.99 4.01
CA ALA A 48 -0.94 10.12 4.88
C ALA A 48 -1.70 8.78 5.04
N ALA A 49 -1.76 7.99 3.98
CA ALA A 49 -2.37 6.66 4.04
C ALA A 49 -1.58 5.67 4.90
N GLY A 50 -0.24 5.74 4.85
CA GLY A 50 0.64 4.90 5.64
C GLY A 50 0.71 5.28 7.12
N GLU A 51 0.47 6.55 7.47
CA GLU A 51 0.41 7.00 8.86
C GLU A 51 -0.84 6.51 9.59
N GLY A 52 -1.93 6.26 8.85
CA GLY A 52 -3.15 5.66 9.38
C GLY A 52 -3.17 4.12 9.36
N ALA A 53 -2.07 3.49 8.93
CA ALA A 53 -1.93 2.05 8.80
C ALA A 53 -1.50 1.37 10.10
#